data_AF-A0A2M9L2R3-F1
#
_entry.id   AF-A0A2M9L2R3-F1
#
_cell.length_a   1.000
_cell.length_b   1.000
_cell.length_c   1.000
_cell.angle_alpha   90.00
_cell.angle_beta   90.00
_cell.angle_gamma   90.00
#
_symmetry.space_group_name_H-M   'P 1'
#
loop_
_entity.id
_entity.type
_entity.pdbx_description
1 polymer ?
#
loop_
_entity_poly.entity_id
_entity_poly.type
_entity_poly.pdbx_seq_one_letter_code
_entity_poly.pdbx_strand_id
1 'polypeptide(L)'
;MNSHTVRNLLVRGMLAGLGAGVLALIVAYLLGEPRVDAAIAFEDSHSHEHGEELVSRTLQSTAGLATGILIYGLALGGIAALAYCFALGRTGRFGPRAGALLLSGAALVAVYLVPFLKYPANPPSVGDPETIGKRTTLYFLMMLLSVLLAVAAVAAGKQLAPRLGNWNATLAAGLGYAALIGLGYVLLPAVNEVPEDFSASLLWQFRVAALAIQLTLWLSFGLLFGHLAERLLLPKPARPANAAAEATPVAN
;
A
#
# COMPACT_ATOMS: atom_id res chain seq x y z
N MET A 1 -13.87 -4.71 -20.74
CA MET A 1 -12.79 -5.71 -20.51
C MET A 1 -13.47 -7.06 -20.29
N ASN A 2 -12.99 -8.14 -20.91
CA ASN A 2 -13.63 -9.46 -20.75
C ASN A 2 -13.30 -10.06 -19.36
N SER A 3 -14.17 -10.94 -18.87
CA SER A 3 -14.02 -11.57 -17.54
C SER A 3 -12.68 -12.31 -17.39
N HIS A 4 -12.19 -12.91 -18.48
CA HIS A 4 -10.93 -13.63 -18.49
C HIS A 4 -9.71 -12.74 -18.18
N THR A 5 -9.61 -11.55 -18.78
CA THR A 5 -8.52 -10.62 -18.50
C THR A 5 -8.59 -10.08 -17.08
N VAL A 6 -9.79 -9.78 -16.57
CA VAL A 6 -9.98 -9.34 -15.17
C VAL A 6 -9.49 -10.42 -14.20
N ARG A 7 -9.91 -11.67 -14.40
CA ARG A 7 -9.46 -12.81 -13.57
C ARG A 7 -7.93 -12.96 -13.60
N ASN A 8 -7.32 -12.86 -14.78
CA ASN A 8 -5.87 -13.01 -14.92
C ASN A 8 -5.09 -11.86 -14.26
N LEU A 9 -5.61 -10.62 -14.33
CA LEU A 9 -5.04 -9.49 -13.61
C LEU A 9 -5.21 -9.64 -12.10
N LEU A 10 -6.37 -10.11 -11.62
CA LEU A 10 -6.60 -10.38 -10.20
C LEU A 10 -5.58 -11.38 -9.64
N VAL A 11 -5.41 -12.53 -10.30
CA VAL A 11 -4.43 -13.55 -9.85
C VAL A 11 -3.01 -12.99 -9.86
N ARG A 12 -2.61 -12.27 -10.92
CA ARG A 12 -1.29 -11.61 -10.98
C ARG A 12 -1.13 -10.55 -9.89
N GLY A 13 -2.19 -9.84 -9.56
CA GLY A 13 -2.26 -8.88 -8.45
C GLY A 13 -2.03 -9.53 -7.10
N MET A 14 -2.76 -10.61 -6.82
CA MET A 14 -2.59 -11.40 -5.60
C MET A 14 -1.16 -11.94 -5.47
N LEU A 15 -0.60 -12.51 -6.55
CA LEU A 15 0.79 -13.00 -6.56
C LEU A 15 1.82 -11.87 -6.37
N ALA A 16 1.62 -10.73 -7.03
CA ALA A 16 2.47 -9.56 -6.83
C ALA A 16 2.37 -9.02 -5.39
N GLY A 17 1.16 -9.01 -4.82
CA GLY A 17 0.90 -8.64 -3.43
C GLY A 17 1.58 -9.57 -2.44
N LEU A 18 1.58 -10.88 -2.70
CA LEU A 18 2.32 -11.85 -1.90
C LEU A 18 3.84 -11.60 -1.97
N GLY A 19 4.38 -11.40 -3.18
CA GLY A 19 5.80 -11.08 -3.37
C GLY A 19 6.21 -9.77 -2.69
N ALA A 20 5.34 -8.75 -2.76
CA ALA A 20 5.51 -7.49 -2.05
C ALA A 20 5.45 -7.68 -0.52
N GLY A 21 4.55 -8.55 -0.04
CA GLY A 21 4.44 -8.94 1.36
C GLY A 21 5.71 -9.59 1.89
N VAL A 22 6.37 -10.47 1.10
CA VAL A 22 7.67 -11.05 1.48
C VAL A 22 8.74 -9.96 1.67
N LEU A 23 8.83 -9.00 0.75
CA LEU A 23 9.78 -7.91 0.87
C LEU A 23 9.47 -7.00 2.07
N ALA A 24 8.19 -6.70 2.31
CA ALA A 24 7.74 -5.95 3.47
C ALA A 24 8.02 -6.70 4.78
N LEU A 25 7.90 -8.02 4.81
CA LEU A 25 8.23 -8.87 5.95
C LEU A 25 9.71 -8.79 6.30
N ILE A 26 10.61 -8.82 5.31
CA ILE A 26 12.05 -8.66 5.53
C ILE A 26 12.32 -7.30 6.20
N VAL A 27 11.69 -6.23 5.71
CA VAL A 27 11.83 -4.89 6.30
C VAL A 27 11.23 -4.83 7.70
N ALA A 28 10.09 -5.47 7.94
CA ALA A 28 9.46 -5.54 9.24
C ALA A 28 10.33 -6.28 10.26
N TYR A 29 10.95 -7.39 9.86
CA TYR A 29 11.87 -8.14 10.71
C TYR A 29 13.13 -7.35 11.04
N LEU A 30 13.71 -6.63 10.07
CA LEU A 30 14.96 -5.88 10.27
C LEU A 30 14.77 -4.55 11.00
N LEU A 31 13.68 -3.83 10.72
CA LEU A 31 13.47 -2.47 11.22
C LEU A 31 12.34 -2.36 12.24
N GLY A 32 11.36 -3.26 12.21
CA GLY A 32 10.17 -3.22 13.05
C GLY A 32 10.32 -4.02 14.34
N GLU A 33 10.68 -5.30 14.26
CA GLU A 33 10.81 -6.21 15.42
C GLU A 33 11.71 -5.63 16.54
N PRO A 34 12.91 -5.08 16.27
CA PRO A 34 13.72 -4.48 17.33
C PRO A 34 13.04 -3.32 18.07
N ARG A 35 12.07 -2.64 17.43
CA ARG A 35 11.31 -1.54 18.02
C ARG A 35 10.11 -2.03 18.81
N VAL A 36 9.50 -3.13 18.36
CA VAL A 36 8.47 -3.86 19.10
C VAL A 36 9.06 -4.39 20.41
N ASP A 37 10.21 -5.08 20.34
CA ASP A 37 10.89 -5.62 21.52
C ASP A 37 11.26 -4.53 22.52
N ALA A 38 11.80 -3.40 22.04
CA ALA A 38 12.15 -2.27 22.91
C ALA A 38 10.93 -1.64 23.59
N ALA A 39 9.77 -1.60 22.92
CA ALA A 39 8.56 -1.03 23.49
C ALA A 39 7.90 -1.96 24.51
N ILE A 40 8.07 -3.28 24.37
CA ILE A 40 7.60 -4.26 25.33
C ILE A 40 8.50 -4.28 26.56
N ALA A 41 9.82 -4.19 26.39
CA ALA A 41 10.73 -4.03 27.52
C ALA A 41 10.40 -2.78 28.36
N PHE A 42 9.89 -1.72 27.72
CA PHE A 42 9.37 -0.55 28.43
C PHE A 42 8.11 -0.89 29.25
N GLU A 43 7.15 -1.63 28.68
CA GLU A 43 5.93 -2.10 29.36
C GLU A 43 6.23 -2.98 30.57
N ASP A 44 7.13 -3.95 30.41
CA ASP A 44 7.56 -4.86 31.47
C ASP A 44 8.23 -4.12 32.65
N SER A 45 8.89 -3.00 32.38
CA SER A 45 9.51 -2.19 33.44
C SER A 45 8.52 -1.32 34.21
N HIS A 46 7.30 -1.12 33.68
CA HIS A 46 6.25 -0.29 34.28
C HIS A 46 5.03 -1.10 34.76
N SER A 47 4.98 -2.41 34.48
CA SER A 47 3.89 -3.29 34.88
C SER A 47 4.42 -4.48 35.69
N HIS A 48 3.79 -4.77 36.83
CA HIS A 48 4.08 -5.96 37.65
C HIS A 48 3.10 -7.11 37.39
N GLU A 49 2.16 -6.96 36.44
CA GLU A 49 1.22 -8.00 36.06
C GLU A 49 1.65 -8.67 34.75
N HIS A 50 2.18 -9.89 34.85
CA HIS A 50 2.35 -10.77 33.71
C HIS A 50 1.00 -11.40 33.37
N GLY A 51 0.27 -10.82 32.41
CA GLY A 51 -0.84 -11.52 31.78
C GLY A 51 -0.36 -12.85 31.16
N GLU A 52 -1.16 -13.90 31.22
CA GLU A 52 -0.79 -15.18 30.60
C GLU A 52 -0.53 -15.01 29.10
N GLU A 53 0.67 -15.38 28.65
CA GLU A 53 0.99 -15.50 27.23
C GLU A 53 0.23 -16.67 26.61
N LEU A 54 -0.93 -16.39 26.01
CA LEU A 54 -1.71 -17.37 25.24
C LEU A 54 -0.94 -17.91 24.01
N VAL A 55 0.01 -17.13 23.49
CA VAL A 55 0.89 -17.48 22.36
C VAL A 55 2.30 -17.02 22.67
N SER A 56 3.28 -17.89 22.47
CA SER A 56 4.68 -17.56 22.74
C SER A 56 5.19 -16.43 21.85
N ARG A 57 6.00 -15.56 22.44
CA ARG A 57 6.68 -14.44 21.76
C ARG A 57 7.39 -14.86 20.47
N THR A 58 8.12 -15.98 20.52
CA THR A 58 8.82 -16.53 19.35
C THR A 58 7.86 -16.89 18.23
N LEU A 59 6.68 -17.45 18.53
CA LEU A 59 5.70 -17.77 17.50
C LEU A 59 5.07 -16.49 16.93
N GLN A 60 4.83 -15.48 17.76
CA GLN A 60 4.27 -14.19 17.36
C GLN A 60 5.20 -13.42 16.39
N SER A 61 6.49 -13.29 16.72
CA SER A 61 7.48 -12.55 15.91
C SER A 61 7.95 -13.29 14.66
N THR A 62 7.69 -14.60 14.57
CA THR A 62 8.04 -15.41 13.39
C THR A 62 6.81 -15.75 12.56
N ALA A 63 6.15 -16.87 12.86
CA ALA A 63 5.04 -17.40 12.08
C ALA A 63 3.83 -16.45 12.09
N GLY A 64 3.55 -15.80 13.22
CA GLY A 64 2.46 -14.83 13.36
C GLY A 64 2.65 -13.62 12.43
N LEU A 65 3.80 -12.93 12.57
CA LEU A 65 4.17 -11.79 11.73
C LEU A 65 4.18 -12.16 10.24
N ALA A 66 4.82 -13.28 9.89
CA ALA A 66 4.88 -13.75 8.51
C ALA A 66 3.48 -14.01 7.94
N THR A 67 2.62 -14.72 8.68
CA THR A 67 1.25 -15.01 8.26
C THR A 67 0.45 -13.71 8.06
N GLY A 68 0.52 -12.79 9.02
CA GLY A 68 -0.20 -11.51 8.96
C GLY A 68 0.21 -10.69 7.74
N ILE A 69 1.51 -10.48 7.53
CA ILE A 69 2.03 -9.65 6.42
C ILE A 69 1.74 -10.29 5.05
N LEU A 70 1.87 -11.61 4.92
CA LEU A 70 1.65 -12.30 3.65
C LEU A 70 0.17 -12.32 3.25
N ILE A 71 -0.74 -12.59 4.20
CA ILE A 71 -2.18 -12.52 3.94
C ILE A 71 -2.60 -11.09 3.62
N TYR A 72 -2.08 -10.11 4.36
CA TYR A 72 -2.32 -8.69 4.10
C TYR A 72 -1.85 -8.28 2.70
N GLY A 73 -0.62 -8.67 2.31
CA GLY A 73 -0.07 -8.42 0.98
C GLY A 73 -0.91 -9.07 -0.12
N LEU A 74 -1.32 -10.32 0.05
CA LEU A 74 -2.19 -11.04 -0.89
C LEU A 74 -3.52 -10.31 -1.10
N ALA A 75 -4.20 -9.92 0.00
CA ALA A 75 -5.49 -9.25 -0.01
C ALA A 75 -5.39 -7.86 -0.66
N LEU A 76 -4.40 -7.05 -0.24
CA LEU A 76 -4.15 -5.74 -0.84
C LEU A 76 -3.81 -5.84 -2.32
N GLY A 77 -3.00 -6.83 -2.72
CA GLY A 77 -2.66 -7.05 -4.12
C GLY A 77 -3.89 -7.36 -4.97
N GLY A 78 -4.83 -8.14 -4.45
CA GLY A 78 -6.12 -8.40 -5.09
C GLY A 78 -6.97 -7.13 -5.25
N ILE A 79 -7.16 -6.37 -4.16
CA ILE A 79 -7.93 -5.12 -4.17
C ILE A 79 -7.32 -4.11 -5.14
N ALA A 80 -6.00 -3.91 -5.07
CA ALA A 80 -5.30 -2.97 -5.93
C ALA A 80 -5.34 -3.40 -7.41
N ALA A 81 -5.30 -4.70 -7.72
CA ALA A 81 -5.49 -5.18 -9.08
C ALA A 81 -6.91 -4.95 -9.61
N LEU A 82 -7.95 -5.08 -8.77
CA LEU A 82 -9.32 -4.71 -9.16
C LEU A 82 -9.46 -3.20 -9.37
N ALA A 83 -8.86 -2.38 -8.50
CA ALA A 83 -8.79 -0.94 -8.68
C ALA A 83 -8.06 -0.58 -9.98
N TYR A 84 -6.98 -1.29 -10.32
CA TYR A 84 -6.26 -1.12 -11.59
C TYR A 84 -7.14 -1.48 -12.79
N CYS A 85 -7.87 -2.60 -12.72
CA CYS A 85 -8.82 -2.98 -13.77
C CYS A 85 -9.89 -1.92 -13.99
N PHE A 86 -10.36 -1.29 -12.91
CA PHE A 86 -11.30 -0.18 -12.97
C PHE A 86 -10.63 1.09 -13.54
N ALA A 87 -9.40 1.40 -13.16
CA ALA A 87 -8.70 2.59 -13.63
C ALA A 87 -8.27 2.50 -15.11
N LEU A 88 -8.08 1.29 -15.63
CA LEU A 88 -7.59 1.04 -16.99
C LEU A 88 -8.48 1.73 -18.04
N GLY A 89 -7.86 2.58 -18.88
CA GLY A 89 -8.55 3.38 -19.90
C GLY A 89 -9.33 4.58 -19.35
N ARG A 90 -9.40 4.77 -18.02
CA ARG A 90 -10.11 5.88 -17.39
C ARG A 90 -9.19 7.00 -16.89
N THR A 91 -7.93 6.70 -16.55
CA THR A 91 -7.01 7.66 -15.90
C THR A 91 -5.94 8.24 -16.83
N GLY A 92 -6.16 8.22 -18.15
CA GLY A 92 -5.24 8.75 -19.16
C GLY A 92 -4.57 7.67 -20.01
N ARG A 93 -3.58 8.06 -20.82
CA ARG A 93 -2.87 7.18 -21.75
C ARG A 93 -1.55 6.65 -21.16
N PHE A 94 -1.60 6.11 -19.95
CA PHE A 94 -0.43 5.47 -19.35
C PHE A 94 -0.29 4.02 -19.82
N GLY A 95 0.95 3.60 -20.08
CA GLY A 95 1.25 2.18 -20.30
C GLY A 95 1.03 1.35 -19.03
N PRO A 96 0.91 0.01 -19.13
CA PRO A 96 0.52 -0.82 -17.99
C PRO A 96 1.42 -0.69 -16.74
N ARG A 97 2.74 -0.61 -16.93
CA ARG A 97 3.69 -0.43 -15.82
C ARG A 97 3.52 0.91 -15.11
N ALA A 98 3.46 1.99 -15.89
CA ALA A 98 3.29 3.34 -15.35
C ALA A 98 1.93 3.48 -14.65
N GLY A 99 0.86 2.93 -15.23
CA GLY A 99 -0.46 2.91 -14.61
C GLY A 99 -0.49 2.16 -13.27
N ALA A 100 0.17 1.00 -13.19
CA ALA A 100 0.27 0.22 -11.96
C ALA A 100 1.07 0.95 -10.88
N LEU A 101 2.20 1.56 -11.24
CA LEU A 101 3.01 2.36 -10.32
C LEU A 101 2.27 3.60 -9.81
N LEU A 102 1.60 4.33 -10.70
CA LEU A 102 0.82 5.51 -10.33
C LEU A 102 -0.35 5.14 -9.42
N LEU A 103 -1.06 4.06 -9.72
CA LEU A 103 -2.11 3.55 -8.86
C LEU A 103 -1.57 3.16 -7.49
N SER A 104 -0.46 2.40 -7.46
CA SER A 104 0.16 1.95 -6.22
C SER A 104 0.65 3.13 -5.37
N GLY A 105 1.28 4.13 -6.00
CA GLY A 105 1.69 5.36 -5.31
C GLY A 105 0.51 6.18 -4.79
N ALA A 106 -0.56 6.31 -5.59
CA ALA A 106 -1.79 6.97 -5.14
C ALA A 106 -2.44 6.22 -3.96
N ALA A 107 -2.45 4.88 -4.00
CA ALA A 107 -2.96 4.04 -2.93
C ALA A 107 -2.09 4.14 -1.66
N LEU A 108 -0.76 4.11 -1.77
CA LEU A 108 0.15 4.39 -0.64
C LEU A 108 -0.20 5.74 0.02
N VAL A 109 -0.39 6.78 -0.77
CA VAL A 109 -0.73 8.11 -0.26
C VAL A 109 -2.10 8.11 0.42
N ALA A 110 -3.13 7.63 -0.26
CA ALA A 110 -4.51 7.76 0.21
C ALA A 110 -4.88 6.75 1.31
N VAL A 111 -4.37 5.53 1.22
CA VAL A 111 -4.72 4.43 2.14
C VAL A 111 -3.82 4.42 3.38
N TYR A 112 -2.57 4.87 3.26
CA TYR A 112 -1.60 4.78 4.35
C TYR A 112 -1.05 6.13 4.80
N LEU A 113 -0.38 6.89 3.91
CA LEU A 113 0.35 8.10 4.34
C LEU A 113 -0.58 9.15 4.94
N VAL A 114 -1.71 9.42 4.30
CA VAL A 114 -2.66 10.43 4.77
C VAL A 114 -3.30 10.05 6.11
N PRO A 115 -3.81 8.82 6.32
CA PRO A 115 -4.23 8.38 7.64
C PRO A 115 -3.11 8.42 8.68
N PHE A 116 -1.92 7.94 8.31
CA PHE A 116 -0.75 7.87 9.20
C PHE A 116 -0.31 9.25 9.70
N LEU A 117 -0.36 10.29 8.86
CA LEU A 117 0.02 11.64 9.27
C LEU A 117 -0.93 12.23 10.34
N LYS A 118 -2.20 11.82 10.37
CA LYS A 118 -3.18 12.24 11.40
C LYS A 118 -3.22 11.31 12.61
N TYR A 119 -3.14 10.01 12.35
CA TYR A 119 -3.23 8.93 13.33
C TYR A 119 -2.05 7.97 13.10
N PRO A 120 -0.83 8.36 13.53
CA PRO A 120 0.37 7.58 13.27
C PRO A 120 0.36 6.25 14.01
N ALA A 121 1.12 5.29 13.48
CA ALA A 121 1.32 4.01 14.15
C ALA A 121 2.03 4.22 15.49
N ASN A 122 1.54 3.53 16.51
CA ASN A 122 2.14 3.48 17.84
C ASN A 122 2.69 2.06 18.07
N PRO A 123 3.83 1.93 18.76
CA PRO A 123 4.35 0.62 19.15
C PRO A 123 3.40 -0.08 20.15
N PRO A 124 3.53 -1.41 20.31
CA PRO A 124 2.97 -2.11 21.47
C PRO A 124 3.42 -1.39 22.74
N SER A 125 2.58 -1.34 23.78
CA SER A 125 2.70 -0.50 25.00
C SER A 125 2.31 0.98 24.89
N VAL A 126 2.07 1.51 23.69
CA VAL A 126 1.63 2.91 23.51
C VAL A 126 0.18 2.99 23.03
N GLY A 127 -0.70 3.30 23.97
CA GLY A 127 -2.13 3.54 23.77
C GLY A 127 -3.00 2.83 24.78
N ASP A 128 -4.18 3.37 25.05
CA ASP A 128 -5.13 2.79 25.99
C ASP A 128 -5.90 1.61 25.35
N PRO A 129 -5.96 0.42 25.98
CA PRO A 129 -6.78 -0.70 25.50
C PRO A 129 -8.25 -0.34 25.30
N GLU A 130 -8.83 0.51 26.14
CA GLU A 130 -10.24 0.91 26.09
C GLU A 130 -10.55 1.78 24.86
N THR A 131 -9.55 2.43 24.28
CA THR A 131 -9.74 3.32 23.12
C THR A 131 -9.39 2.67 21.78
N ILE A 132 -9.00 1.37 21.74
CA ILE A 132 -8.66 0.64 20.51
C ILE A 132 -9.75 0.81 19.44
N GLY A 133 -11.02 0.64 19.82
CA GLY A 133 -12.16 0.78 18.91
C GLY A 133 -12.24 2.17 18.29
N LYS A 134 -12.15 3.23 19.12
CA LYS A 134 -12.20 4.63 18.69
C LYS A 134 -11.03 4.96 17.74
N ARG A 135 -9.79 4.60 18.09
CA ARG A 135 -8.60 4.86 17.26
C ARG A 135 -8.73 4.16 15.90
N THR A 136 -9.19 2.92 15.91
CA THR A 136 -9.42 2.13 14.71
C THR A 136 -10.48 2.77 13.81
N THR A 137 -11.63 3.16 14.36
CA THR A 137 -12.68 3.86 13.60
C THR A 137 -12.17 5.17 13.01
N LEU A 138 -11.44 5.98 13.77
CA LEU A 138 -10.90 7.26 13.28
C LEU A 138 -9.90 7.06 12.14
N TYR A 139 -9.02 6.06 12.25
CA TYR A 139 -8.09 5.69 11.18
C TYR A 139 -8.84 5.28 9.90
N PHE A 140 -9.85 4.42 10.02
CA PHE A 140 -10.67 4.00 8.89
C PHE A 140 -11.48 5.14 8.28
N LEU A 141 -12.03 6.05 9.08
CA LEU A 141 -12.74 7.23 8.57
C LEU A 141 -11.80 8.16 7.81
N MET A 142 -10.59 8.38 8.30
CA MET A 142 -9.58 9.18 7.60
C MET A 142 -9.15 8.52 6.28
N MET A 143 -8.96 7.20 6.29
CA MET A 143 -8.66 6.41 5.09
C MET A 143 -9.78 6.50 4.06
N LEU A 144 -11.04 6.32 4.48
CA LEU A 144 -12.20 6.40 3.60
C LEU A 144 -12.34 7.80 3.00
N LEU A 145 -12.25 8.85 3.83
CA LEU A 145 -12.26 10.24 3.39
C LEU A 145 -11.17 10.48 2.34
N SER A 146 -9.95 10.01 2.61
CA SER A 146 -8.81 10.19 1.72
C SER A 146 -9.00 9.47 0.38
N VAL A 147 -9.50 8.24 0.37
CA VAL A 147 -9.80 7.50 -0.86
C VAL A 147 -10.89 8.21 -1.67
N LEU A 148 -11.98 8.64 -1.03
CA LEU A 148 -13.07 9.35 -1.71
C LEU A 148 -12.59 10.67 -2.33
N LEU A 149 -11.79 11.44 -1.59
CA LEU A 149 -11.21 12.69 -2.08
C LEU A 149 -10.19 12.45 -3.19
N ALA A 150 -9.41 11.36 -3.14
CA ALA A 150 -8.50 11.01 -4.22
C ALA A 150 -9.25 10.68 -5.52
N VAL A 151 -10.36 9.93 -5.43
CA VAL A 151 -11.24 9.65 -6.56
C VAL A 151 -11.87 10.94 -7.10
N ALA A 152 -12.38 11.81 -6.22
CA ALA A 152 -12.94 13.10 -6.59
C ALA A 152 -11.90 14.01 -7.28
N ALA A 153 -10.67 14.03 -6.78
CA ALA A 153 -9.56 14.78 -7.36
C ALA A 153 -9.23 14.29 -8.78
N VAL A 154 -9.17 12.98 -9.01
CA VAL A 154 -8.98 12.41 -10.35
C VAL A 154 -10.14 12.80 -11.28
N ALA A 155 -11.38 12.73 -10.80
CA ALA A 155 -12.55 13.13 -11.58
C ALA A 155 -12.53 14.63 -11.94
N ALA A 156 -12.22 15.49 -10.97
CA ALA A 156 -12.08 16.94 -11.15
C ALA A 156 -10.93 17.27 -12.12
N GLY A 157 -9.77 16.64 -11.96
CA GLY A 157 -8.63 16.82 -12.85
C GLY A 157 -8.96 16.47 -14.30
N LYS A 158 -9.73 15.40 -14.53
CA LYS A 158 -10.22 15.06 -15.88
C LYS A 158 -11.18 16.09 -16.46
N GLN A 159 -12.04 16.68 -15.64
CA GLN A 159 -12.98 17.73 -16.08
C GLN A 159 -12.26 19.06 -16.36
N LEU A 160 -11.18 19.35 -15.63
CA LEU A 160 -10.38 20.57 -15.79
C LEU A 160 -9.37 20.47 -16.94
N ALA A 161 -8.92 19.27 -17.29
CA ALA A 161 -7.90 19.06 -18.32
C ALA A 161 -8.22 19.69 -19.70
N PRO A 162 -9.46 19.65 -20.23
CA PRO A 162 -9.79 20.33 -21.49
C PRO A 162 -9.63 21.85 -21.46
N ARG A 163 -9.73 22.47 -20.27
CA ARG A 163 -9.67 23.92 -20.09
C ARG A 163 -8.28 24.41 -19.68
N LEU A 164 -7.61 23.68 -18.79
CA LEU A 164 -6.35 24.11 -18.17
C LEU A 164 -5.13 23.37 -18.72
N GLY A 165 -5.33 22.32 -19.52
CA GLY A 165 -4.29 21.35 -19.87
C GLY A 165 -4.00 20.36 -18.74
N ASN A 166 -3.38 19.23 -19.07
CA ASN A 166 -3.15 18.13 -18.12
C ASN A 166 -2.30 18.56 -16.90
N TRP A 167 -1.28 19.38 -17.12
CA TRP A 167 -0.37 19.82 -16.06
C TRP A 167 -1.10 20.66 -14.99
N ASN A 168 -1.71 21.76 -15.42
CA ASN A 168 -2.41 22.66 -14.50
C ASN A 168 -3.64 21.99 -13.87
N ALA A 169 -4.36 21.14 -14.61
CA ALA A 169 -5.49 20.39 -14.05
C ALA A 169 -5.05 19.40 -12.97
N THR A 170 -3.90 18.74 -13.16
CA THR A 170 -3.33 17.83 -12.14
C THR A 170 -2.88 18.60 -10.90
N LEU A 171 -2.21 19.74 -11.07
CA LEU A 171 -1.82 20.61 -9.95
C LEU A 171 -3.04 21.12 -9.18
N ALA A 172 -4.07 21.63 -9.88
CA ALA A 172 -5.29 22.12 -9.26
C ALA A 172 -6.02 21.02 -8.47
N ALA A 173 -6.15 19.82 -9.07
CA ALA A 173 -6.76 18.67 -8.39
C ALA A 173 -5.95 18.21 -7.18
N GLY A 174 -4.62 18.17 -7.29
CA GLY A 174 -3.73 17.81 -6.19
C GLY A 174 -3.76 18.80 -5.04
N LEU A 175 -3.77 20.11 -5.33
CA LEU A 175 -3.92 21.16 -4.32
C LEU A 175 -5.29 21.12 -3.65
N GLY A 176 -6.36 20.92 -4.43
CA GLY A 176 -7.72 20.76 -3.91
C GLY A 176 -7.85 19.54 -2.98
N TYR A 177 -7.24 18.41 -3.37
CA TYR A 177 -7.12 17.22 -2.53
C TYR A 177 -6.40 17.54 -1.21
N ALA A 178 -5.20 18.15 -1.28
CA ALA A 178 -4.43 18.50 -0.11
C ALA A 178 -5.17 19.46 0.84
N ALA A 179 -5.87 20.45 0.29
CA ALA A 179 -6.67 21.40 1.07
C ALA A 179 -7.83 20.71 1.81
N LEU A 180 -8.56 19.81 1.13
CA LEU A 180 -9.68 19.07 1.75
C LEU A 180 -9.18 18.05 2.78
N ILE A 181 -8.02 17.43 2.57
CA ILE A 181 -7.36 16.61 3.58
C ILE A 181 -6.95 17.46 4.79
N GLY A 182 -6.36 18.63 4.57
CA GLY A 182 -6.01 19.57 5.63
C GLY A 182 -7.22 19.97 6.46
N LEU A 183 -8.36 20.22 5.82
CA LEU A 183 -9.62 20.44 6.52
C LEU A 183 -10.04 19.21 7.35
N GLY A 184 -9.94 18.00 6.79
CA GLY A 184 -10.17 16.76 7.52
C GLY A 184 -9.28 16.63 8.76
N TYR A 185 -8.01 17.03 8.69
CA TYR A 185 -7.11 17.04 9.84
C TYR A 185 -7.50 18.03 10.93
N VAL A 186 -8.09 19.17 10.56
CA VAL A 186 -8.59 20.15 11.53
C VAL A 186 -9.89 19.68 12.17
N LEU A 187 -10.80 19.10 11.39
CA LEU A 187 -12.14 18.73 11.85
C LEU A 187 -12.19 17.42 12.64
N LEU A 188 -11.35 16.45 12.29
CA LEU A 188 -11.32 15.17 13.00
C LEU A 188 -10.57 15.29 14.34
N PRO A 189 -11.04 14.61 15.41
CA PRO A 189 -10.46 14.73 16.75
C PRO A 189 -9.00 14.29 16.77
N ALA A 190 -8.15 14.99 17.52
CA ALA A 190 -6.80 14.54 17.80
C ALA A 190 -6.83 13.41 18.85
N VAL A 191 -5.90 12.46 18.72
CA VAL A 191 -5.66 11.42 19.72
C VAL A 191 -4.20 11.50 20.13
N ASN A 192 -3.95 11.73 21.41
CA ASN A 192 -2.63 11.65 22.01
C ASN A 192 -2.72 10.82 23.28
N GLU A 193 -2.09 9.66 23.25
CA GLU A 193 -2.09 8.67 24.33
C GLU A 193 -0.67 8.17 24.59
N VAL A 194 0.33 8.94 24.15
CA VAL A 194 1.74 8.63 24.41
C VAL A 194 2.02 9.00 25.87
N PRO A 195 2.50 8.05 26.71
CA PRO A 195 2.92 8.34 28.07
C PRO A 195 4.02 9.41 28.11
N GLU A 196 4.05 10.25 29.14
CA GLU A 196 5.03 11.35 29.25
C GLU A 196 6.48 10.85 29.37
N ASP A 197 6.66 9.65 29.91
CA ASP A 197 7.92 8.95 30.13
C ASP A 197 8.32 8.03 28.97
N PHE A 198 7.48 7.87 27.94
CA PHE A 198 7.81 7.05 26.78
C PHE A 198 8.90 7.70 25.92
N SER A 199 9.88 6.90 25.49
CA SER A 199 10.99 7.38 24.67
C SER A 199 10.51 7.95 23.33
N ALA A 200 10.61 9.28 23.17
CA ALA A 200 10.31 9.96 21.91
C ALA A 200 11.15 9.45 20.74
N SER A 201 12.39 9.03 21.01
CA SER A 201 13.29 8.46 20.00
C SER A 201 12.83 7.08 19.53
N LEU A 202 12.36 6.23 20.45
CA LEU A 202 11.79 4.92 20.12
C LEU A 202 10.49 5.07 19.34
N LEU A 203 9.61 5.99 19.75
CA LEU A 203 8.36 6.30 19.06
C LEU A 203 8.62 6.74 17.62
N TRP A 204 9.59 7.64 17.42
CA TRP A 204 10.00 8.09 16.09
C TRP A 204 10.55 6.94 15.24
N GLN A 205 11.45 6.12 15.79
CA GLN A 205 12.06 5.01 15.07
C GLN A 205 11.02 3.95 14.67
N PHE A 206 10.04 3.67 15.54
CA PHE A 206 8.91 2.79 15.22
C PHE A 206 8.09 3.34 14.06
N ARG A 207 7.75 4.64 14.08
CA ARG A 207 7.00 5.32 13.02
C ARG A 207 7.74 5.31 11.68
N VAL A 208 9.06 5.53 11.69
CA VAL A 208 9.90 5.43 10.49
C VAL A 208 9.95 3.99 9.97
N ALA A 209 10.05 2.99 10.85
CA ALA A 209 9.99 1.58 10.46
C ALA A 209 8.63 1.24 9.81
N ALA A 210 7.51 1.67 10.40
CA ALA A 210 6.17 1.47 9.84
C ALA A 210 6.03 2.09 8.44
N LEU A 211 6.54 3.33 8.24
CA LEU A 211 6.62 3.97 6.93
C LEU A 211 7.47 3.15 5.94
N ALA A 212 8.63 2.66 6.35
CA ALA A 212 9.53 1.87 5.50
C ALA A 212 8.90 0.55 5.05
N ILE A 213 8.17 -0.14 5.94
CA ILE A 213 7.44 -1.38 5.62
C ILE A 213 6.40 -1.11 4.54
N GLN A 214 5.61 -0.04 4.70
CA GLN A 214 4.53 0.29 3.77
C GLN A 214 5.04 0.84 2.44
N LEU A 215 6.09 1.67 2.47
CA LEU A 215 6.80 2.09 1.26
C LEU A 215 7.29 0.88 0.47
N THR A 216 7.94 -0.08 1.14
CA THR A 216 8.42 -1.31 0.52
C THR A 216 7.27 -2.11 -0.09
N LEU A 217 6.18 -2.30 0.65
CA LEU A 217 5.00 -3.04 0.19
C LEU A 217 4.41 -2.41 -1.09
N TRP A 218 4.08 -1.13 -1.06
CA TRP A 218 3.41 -0.47 -2.18
C TRP A 218 4.33 -0.28 -3.39
N LEU A 219 5.61 0.09 -3.19
CA LEU A 219 6.54 0.24 -4.32
C LEU A 219 6.82 -1.10 -4.99
N SER A 220 7.11 -2.15 -4.22
CA SER A 220 7.35 -3.48 -4.78
C SER A 220 6.11 -4.05 -5.46
N PHE A 221 4.91 -3.87 -4.88
CA PHE A 221 3.66 -4.24 -5.53
C PHE A 221 3.51 -3.54 -6.88
N GLY A 222 3.67 -2.21 -6.94
CA GLY A 222 3.53 -1.45 -8.18
C GLY A 222 4.49 -1.89 -9.28
N LEU A 223 5.74 -2.21 -8.91
CA LEU A 223 6.76 -2.73 -9.83
C LEU A 223 6.45 -4.15 -10.32
N LEU A 224 6.18 -5.08 -9.39
CA LEU A 224 5.89 -6.49 -9.70
C LEU A 224 4.61 -6.62 -10.49
N PHE A 225 3.52 -6.01 -10.01
CA PHE A 225 2.23 -6.05 -10.67
C PHE A 225 2.28 -5.34 -12.02
N GLY A 226 2.93 -4.17 -12.12
CA GLY A 226 3.10 -3.47 -13.39
C GLY A 226 3.81 -4.32 -14.45
N HIS A 227 4.87 -5.03 -14.05
CA HIS A 227 5.57 -5.97 -14.93
C HIS A 227 4.66 -7.12 -15.39
N LEU A 228 3.91 -7.72 -14.47
CA LEU A 228 2.99 -8.82 -14.77
C LEU A 228 1.80 -8.36 -15.62
N ALA A 229 1.26 -7.16 -15.37
CA ALA A 229 0.16 -6.57 -16.12
C ALA A 229 0.58 -6.25 -17.56
N GLU A 230 1.78 -5.69 -17.76
CA GLU A 230 2.31 -5.44 -19.10
C GLU A 230 2.44 -6.71 -19.93
N ARG A 231 3.02 -7.78 -19.36
CA ARG A 231 3.11 -9.07 -20.06
C ARG A 231 1.75 -9.65 -20.45
N LEU A 232 0.67 -9.30 -19.74
CA LEU A 232 -0.68 -9.75 -20.08
C LEU A 232 -1.31 -8.90 -21.17
N LEU A 233 -1.22 -7.57 -21.01
CA LEU A 233 -1.95 -6.59 -21.82
C LEU A 233 -1.23 -6.27 -23.13
N LEU A 234 0.09 -6.43 -23.17
CA LEU A 234 0.95 -6.16 -24.32
C LEU A 234 1.86 -7.38 -24.58
N PRO A 235 1.33 -8.50 -25.10
CA PRO A 235 2.15 -9.66 -25.45
C PRO A 235 3.17 -9.28 -26.53
N LYS A 236 4.44 -9.68 -26.36
CA LYS A 236 5.42 -9.56 -27.45
C LYS A 236 4.96 -10.43 -28.63
N PRO A 237 5.06 -9.96 -29.88
CA PRO A 237 4.80 -10.80 -31.05
C PRO A 237 5.67 -12.05 -30.98
N ALA A 238 5.09 -13.23 -31.22
CA ALA A 238 5.87 -14.44 -31.37
C ALA A 238 6.91 -14.21 -32.48
N ARG A 239 8.20 -14.43 -32.18
CA ARG A 239 9.25 -14.41 -33.21
C ARG A 239 8.83 -15.44 -34.27
N PRO A 240 8.66 -15.07 -35.56
CA PRO A 240 8.28 -16.03 -36.57
C PRO A 240 9.33 -17.14 -36.57
N ALA A 241 8.89 -18.37 -36.30
CA ALA A 241 9.72 -19.54 -36.40
C ALA A 241 10.09 -19.70 -37.87
N ASN A 242 11.36 -19.44 -38.19
CA ASN A 242 12.06 -19.81 -39.41
C ASN A 242 11.21 -20.03 -40.68
N ALA A 243 11.07 -18.97 -41.49
CA ALA A 243 10.92 -19.09 -42.94
C ALA A 243 12.24 -19.57 -43.59
N ALA A 244 12.82 -20.66 -43.07
CA ALA A 244 14.09 -21.23 -43.50
C ALA A 244 13.95 -22.74 -43.82
N ALA A 245 12.80 -23.14 -44.35
CA ALA A 245 12.55 -24.52 -44.80
C ALA A 245 11.92 -24.60 -46.20
N GLU A 246 11.96 -23.53 -47.00
CA GLU A 246 11.45 -23.56 -48.37
C GLU A 246 12.39 -22.80 -49.33
N ALA A 247 13.62 -23.30 -49.41
CA ALA A 247 14.48 -23.07 -50.56
C ALA A 247 14.96 -24.45 -51.04
N THR A 248 14.05 -25.20 -51.66
CA THR A 248 14.39 -26.36 -52.48
C THR A 248 15.17 -25.85 -53.70
N PRO A 249 16.43 -26.28 -53.93
CA PRO A 249 17.11 -25.97 -55.18
C PRO A 249 16.48 -26.83 -56.28
N VAL A 250 15.92 -26.17 -57.30
CA VAL A 250 15.56 -26.83 -58.54
C VAL A 250 16.87 -27.10 -59.28
N ALA A 251 17.26 -28.37 -59.37
CA ALA A 251 18.40 -28.78 -60.18
C ALA A 251 18.00 -28.73 -61.66
N ASN A 252 18.77 -27.98 -62.45
CA ASN A 252 18.81 -28.06 -63.92
C ASN A 252 19.89 -29.06 -64.35
#